data_AF-A0AA41Q125-F1
#
_entry.id   AF-A0AA41Q125-F1
#
_cell.length_a   1.000
_cell.length_b   1.000
_cell.length_c   1.000
_cell.angle_alpha   90.00
_cell.angle_beta   90.00
_cell.angle_gamma   90.00
#
_symmetry.space_group_name_H-M   'P 1'
#
loop_
_entity.id
_entity.type
_entity.pdbx_description
1 polymer ?
#
loop_
_entity_poly.entity_id
_entity_poly.type
_entity_poly.pdbx_seq_one_letter_code
_entity_poly.pdbx_strand_id
1 'polypeptide(L)'
;MLDTLVERYRWAEQDGLVALTITVVSGRSEDDVVRAFGGGGAPRRIMTFRQIGDILALPEAGSFHPMLIVSTDSCVVTIENTGYHGSIPEIARRASADGGRFFSAYWDMHGDHQVMYAEDGQVQVVFDPVDTRRVPAGAAVPLPRWAEGVRPDTEAPGASCLALMERVMRVRIDRDWMHKPLSAVILSDPATMFDDPEAAWRP
;
A
#
# COMPACT_ATOMS: atom_id res chain seq x y z
N MET A 1 -15.92 9.36 13.47
CA MET A 1 -14.78 10.30 13.49
C MET A 1 -13.51 9.53 13.17
N LEU A 2 -12.44 10.18 12.70
CA LEU A 2 -11.18 9.50 12.37
C LEU A 2 -10.64 8.74 13.59
N ASP A 3 -10.75 9.32 14.79
CA ASP A 3 -10.31 8.70 16.05
C ASP A 3 -10.95 7.33 16.31
N THR A 4 -12.23 7.14 15.97
CA THR A 4 -12.91 5.85 16.09
C THR A 4 -12.35 4.80 15.11
N LEU A 5 -11.92 5.24 13.93
CA LEU A 5 -11.26 4.36 12.95
C LEU A 5 -9.83 4.04 13.39
N VAL A 6 -9.09 5.03 13.90
CA VAL A 6 -7.74 4.81 14.44
C VAL A 6 -7.78 3.77 15.55
N GLU A 7 -8.72 3.89 16.50
CA GLU A 7 -8.87 2.93 17.59
C GLU A 7 -9.12 1.51 17.07
N ARG A 8 -9.96 1.35 16.05
CA ARG A 8 -10.22 0.06 15.39
C ARG A 8 -8.95 -0.55 14.79
N TYR A 9 -8.06 0.29 14.27
CA TYR A 9 -6.84 -0.13 13.58
C TYR A 9 -5.61 -0.21 14.49
N ARG A 10 -5.75 -0.02 15.81
CA ARG A 10 -4.62 -0.14 16.76
C ARG A 10 -3.91 -1.49 16.72
N TRP A 11 -4.56 -2.53 16.21
CA TRP A 11 -3.91 -3.82 15.99
C TRP A 11 -2.68 -3.72 15.06
N ALA A 12 -2.63 -2.74 14.15
CA ALA A 12 -1.48 -2.54 13.26
C ALA A 12 -0.19 -2.25 14.03
N GLU A 13 -0.29 -1.57 15.18
CA GLU A 13 0.84 -1.30 16.08
C GLU A 13 1.12 -2.50 17.01
N GLN A 14 0.06 -3.16 17.48
CA GLN A 14 0.14 -4.18 18.53
C GLN A 14 0.65 -5.53 18.01
N ASP A 15 0.44 -5.81 16.73
CA ASP A 15 0.75 -7.11 16.13
C ASP A 15 2.21 -7.23 15.65
N GLY A 16 3.04 -6.22 15.94
CA GLY A 16 4.46 -6.22 15.56
C GLY A 16 4.68 -6.15 14.05
N LEU A 17 3.75 -5.53 13.31
CA LEU A 17 3.85 -5.32 11.86
C LEU A 17 4.82 -4.16 11.60
N VAL A 18 6.11 -4.44 11.73
CA VAL A 18 7.17 -3.42 11.67
C VAL A 18 7.43 -2.87 10.26
N ALA A 19 7.02 -3.57 9.20
CA ALA A 19 7.09 -3.06 7.84
C ALA A 19 5.98 -3.66 6.97
N LEU A 20 5.16 -2.79 6.37
CA LEU A 20 3.98 -3.20 5.64
C LEU A 20 3.65 -2.17 4.55
N THR A 21 3.25 -2.68 3.39
CA THR A 21 2.47 -1.90 2.43
C THR A 21 1.09 -2.53 2.26
N ILE A 22 0.04 -1.74 2.45
CA ILE A 22 -1.32 -2.13 2.07
C ILE A 22 -1.79 -1.18 0.98
N THR A 23 -2.30 -1.73 -0.12
CA THR A 23 -2.90 -0.95 -1.20
C THR A 23 -4.33 -1.39 -1.41
N VAL A 24 -5.23 -0.43 -1.65
CA VAL A 24 -6.59 -0.69 -2.12
C VAL A 24 -6.74 -0.10 -3.52
N VAL A 25 -7.22 -0.92 -4.45
CA VAL A 25 -7.52 -0.53 -5.82
C VAL A 25 -8.98 -0.82 -6.13
N SER A 26 -9.73 0.18 -6.61
CA SER A 26 -11.13 0.02 -7.05
C SER A 26 -11.26 0.37 -8.54
N GLY A 27 -12.26 -0.23 -9.22
CA GLY A 27 -12.50 0.00 -10.64
C GLY A 27 -11.59 -0.80 -11.58
N ARG A 28 -10.74 -1.68 -11.04
CA ARG A 28 -9.84 -2.57 -11.79
C ARG A 28 -10.04 -4.03 -11.41
N SER A 29 -9.79 -4.93 -12.34
CA SER A 29 -9.81 -6.36 -12.04
C SER A 29 -8.57 -6.77 -11.25
N GLU A 30 -8.65 -7.91 -10.57
CA GLU A 30 -7.51 -8.50 -9.85
C GLU A 30 -6.30 -8.71 -10.78
N ASP A 31 -6.52 -9.19 -12.00
CA ASP A 31 -5.44 -9.41 -12.96
C ASP A 31 -4.83 -8.10 -13.47
N ASP A 32 -5.62 -7.02 -13.60
CA ASP A 32 -5.08 -5.69 -13.93
C ASP A 32 -4.18 -5.18 -12.81
N VAL A 33 -4.59 -5.35 -11.56
CA VAL A 33 -3.81 -4.95 -10.39
C VAL A 33 -2.52 -5.76 -10.31
N VAL A 34 -2.60 -7.09 -10.46
CA VAL A 34 -1.40 -7.95 -10.47
C VAL A 34 -0.43 -7.52 -11.57
N ARG A 35 -0.91 -7.25 -12.79
CA ARG A 35 -0.06 -6.76 -13.88
C ARG A 35 0.55 -5.39 -13.59
N ALA A 36 -0.22 -4.46 -13.00
CA ALA A 36 0.28 -3.12 -12.66
C ALA A 36 1.44 -3.17 -11.67
N PHE A 37 1.40 -4.12 -10.73
CA PHE A 37 2.47 -4.42 -9.77
C PHE A 37 3.61 -5.27 -10.36
N GLY A 38 3.59 -5.56 -11.68
CA GLY A 38 4.60 -6.39 -12.36
C GLY A 38 4.54 -7.87 -11.97
N GLY A 39 3.38 -8.36 -11.53
CA GLY A 39 3.10 -9.78 -11.41
C GLY A 39 2.63 -10.41 -12.73
N GLY A 40 2.45 -11.73 -12.72
CA GLY A 40 1.92 -12.51 -13.85
C GLY A 40 2.90 -13.46 -14.53
N GLY A 41 4.19 -13.39 -14.19
CA GLY A 41 5.22 -14.32 -14.70
C GLY A 41 5.26 -15.68 -13.99
N ALA A 42 4.68 -15.79 -12.80
CA ALA A 42 4.67 -17.00 -11.99
C ALA A 42 3.24 -17.42 -11.58
N PRO A 43 2.99 -18.72 -11.35
CA PRO A 43 1.70 -19.18 -10.84
C PRO A 43 1.38 -18.57 -9.47
N ARG A 44 0.10 -18.24 -9.29
CA ARG A 44 -0.44 -17.84 -7.98
C ARG A 44 -0.28 -18.98 -6.97
N ARG A 45 0.02 -18.64 -5.74
CA ARG A 45 0.13 -19.57 -4.60
C ARG A 45 -0.88 -19.20 -3.53
N ILE A 46 -1.13 -20.12 -2.60
CA ILE A 46 -1.88 -19.81 -1.38
C ILE A 46 -0.87 -19.73 -0.24
N MET A 47 -0.76 -18.58 0.41
CA MET A 47 0.23 -18.31 1.45
C MET A 47 -0.38 -17.45 2.55
N THR A 48 0.12 -17.62 3.77
CA THR A 48 -0.16 -16.73 4.90
C THR A 48 0.90 -15.64 4.97
N PHE A 49 0.57 -14.51 5.62
CA PHE A 49 1.53 -13.44 5.92
C PHE A 49 2.77 -13.95 6.67
N ARG A 50 2.56 -14.86 7.63
CA ARG A 50 3.64 -15.51 8.39
C ARG A 50 4.55 -16.36 7.50
N GLN A 51 4.00 -17.17 6.60
CA GLN A 51 4.82 -17.97 5.68
C GLN A 51 5.67 -17.11 4.76
N ILE A 52 5.13 -15.97 4.31
CA ILE A 52 5.92 -14.98 3.56
C ILE A 52 7.07 -14.45 4.42
N GLY A 53 6.80 -14.05 5.67
CA GLY A 53 7.84 -13.59 6.59
C GLY A 53 8.93 -14.63 6.84
N ASP A 54 8.54 -15.90 7.04
CA ASP A 54 9.47 -17.02 7.22
C ASP A 54 10.39 -17.21 6.00
N ILE A 55 9.87 -16.99 4.78
CA ILE A 55 10.67 -17.06 3.54
C ILE A 55 11.60 -15.84 3.41
N LEU A 56 11.08 -14.64 3.67
CA LEU A 56 11.85 -13.39 3.57
C LEU A 56 13.00 -13.32 4.59
N ALA A 57 12.90 -14.06 5.70
CA ALA A 57 13.98 -14.20 6.67
C ALA A 57 15.15 -15.09 6.19
N LEU A 58 14.99 -15.81 5.06
CA LEU A 58 16.05 -16.65 4.49
C LEU A 58 17.10 -15.78 3.77
N PRO A 59 18.41 -16.07 3.92
CA PRO A 59 19.48 -15.32 3.24
C PRO A 59 19.34 -15.24 1.72
N GLU A 60 18.73 -16.24 1.09
CA GLU A 60 18.59 -16.36 -0.36
C GLU A 60 17.35 -15.64 -0.91
N ALA A 61 16.55 -15.00 -0.07
CA ALA A 61 15.28 -14.38 -0.46
C ALA A 61 15.42 -13.06 -1.23
N GLY A 62 16.64 -12.59 -1.52
CA GLY A 62 16.92 -11.23 -2.00
C GLY A 62 16.21 -10.76 -3.28
N SER A 63 15.59 -11.66 -4.05
CA SER A 63 14.77 -11.32 -5.23
C SER A 63 13.31 -11.78 -5.10
N PHE A 64 12.86 -12.06 -3.88
CA PHE A 64 11.51 -12.53 -3.58
C PHE A 64 10.64 -11.35 -3.13
N HIS A 65 9.75 -10.90 -4.01
CA HIS A 65 8.80 -9.83 -3.73
C HIS A 65 7.36 -10.37 -3.71
N PRO A 66 6.93 -11.02 -2.61
CA PRO A 66 5.61 -11.60 -2.53
C PRO A 66 4.56 -10.52 -2.20
N MET A 67 3.41 -10.64 -2.85
CA MET A 67 2.24 -9.81 -2.59
C MET A 67 1.03 -10.70 -2.37
N LEU A 68 0.37 -10.53 -1.23
CA LEU A 68 -0.92 -11.17 -0.95
C LEU A 68 -2.05 -10.33 -1.55
N ILE A 69 -3.11 -11.00 -1.97
CA ILE A 69 -4.26 -10.41 -2.65
C ILE A 69 -5.55 -10.82 -1.94
N VAL A 70 -6.40 -9.82 -1.71
CA VAL A 70 -7.78 -10.00 -1.25
C VAL A 70 -8.71 -9.29 -2.21
N SER A 71 -9.55 -10.04 -2.91
CA SER A 71 -10.64 -9.48 -3.70
C SER A 71 -11.90 -9.35 -2.88
N THR A 72 -12.56 -8.20 -2.99
CA THR A 72 -13.90 -7.93 -2.47
C THR A 72 -14.84 -7.64 -3.63
N ASP A 73 -16.12 -7.40 -3.36
CA ASP A 73 -17.10 -7.07 -4.41
C ASP A 73 -16.77 -5.78 -5.18
N SER A 74 -16.01 -4.86 -4.59
CA SER A 74 -15.78 -3.52 -5.15
C SER A 74 -14.32 -3.11 -5.30
N CYS A 75 -13.39 -3.88 -4.74
CA CYS A 75 -11.97 -3.55 -4.76
C CYS A 75 -11.07 -4.77 -4.65
N VAL A 76 -9.82 -4.58 -5.03
CA VAL A 76 -8.70 -5.48 -4.80
C VAL A 76 -7.82 -4.84 -3.72
N VAL A 77 -7.50 -5.58 -2.67
CA VAL A 77 -6.53 -5.18 -1.65
C VAL A 77 -5.27 -5.98 -1.84
N THR A 78 -4.13 -5.32 -1.84
CA THR A 78 -2.81 -5.96 -1.82
C THR A 78 -2.13 -5.73 -0.49
N ILE A 79 -1.38 -6.72 -0.03
CA ILE A 79 -0.63 -6.68 1.22
C ILE A 79 0.78 -7.20 0.95
N GLU A 80 1.78 -6.37 1.26
CA GLU A 80 3.19 -6.69 1.08
C GLU A 80 3.87 -6.68 2.45
N ASN A 81 4.39 -7.84 2.89
CA ASN A 81 5.20 -7.93 4.10
C ASN A 81 6.62 -7.44 3.76
N THR A 82 7.09 -6.36 4.38
CA THR A 82 8.37 -5.68 4.06
C THR A 82 8.53 -5.16 2.61
N GLY A 83 7.55 -5.40 1.73
CA GLY A 83 7.54 -4.90 0.36
C GLY A 83 7.05 -3.45 0.28
N TYR A 84 7.35 -2.80 -0.84
CA TYR A 84 7.13 -1.37 -1.05
C TYR A 84 6.60 -1.02 -2.45
N HIS A 85 6.15 -2.00 -3.24
CA HIS A 85 5.67 -1.75 -4.61
C HIS A 85 4.49 -0.77 -4.61
N GLY A 86 3.58 -0.89 -3.63
CA GLY A 86 2.48 0.06 -3.47
C GLY A 86 2.91 1.51 -3.16
N SER A 87 4.19 1.76 -2.86
CA SER A 87 4.74 3.10 -2.63
C SER A 87 5.33 3.73 -3.90
N ILE A 88 5.27 3.04 -5.05
CA ILE A 88 5.82 3.52 -6.32
C ILE A 88 4.74 4.27 -7.13
N PRO A 89 4.90 5.58 -7.39
CA PRO A 89 3.94 6.38 -8.17
C PRO A 89 3.55 5.78 -9.52
N GLU A 90 4.49 5.19 -10.25
CA GLU A 90 4.20 4.53 -11.52
C GLU A 90 3.26 3.32 -11.39
N ILE A 91 3.35 2.56 -10.30
CA ILE A 91 2.39 1.49 -10.00
C ILE A 91 1.02 2.08 -9.71
N ALA A 92 0.96 3.18 -8.95
CA ALA A 92 -0.29 3.88 -8.69
C ALA A 92 -0.96 4.39 -9.98
N ARG A 93 -0.19 4.94 -10.93
CA ARG A 93 -0.70 5.36 -12.24
C ARG A 93 -1.29 4.17 -13.02
N ARG A 94 -0.53 3.08 -13.15
CA ARG A 94 -1.00 1.87 -13.87
C ARG A 94 -2.23 1.25 -13.22
N ALA A 95 -2.23 1.16 -11.90
CA ALA A 95 -3.30 0.53 -11.13
C ALA A 95 -4.54 1.41 -10.96
N SER A 96 -4.45 2.72 -11.18
CA SER A 96 -5.61 3.63 -11.16
C SER A 96 -6.11 4.03 -12.54
N ALA A 97 -5.49 3.59 -13.63
CA ALA A 97 -5.90 3.93 -15.00
C ALA A 97 -7.35 3.51 -15.31
N ASP A 98 -7.91 4.07 -16.38
CA ASP A 98 -9.25 3.76 -16.90
C ASP A 98 -10.38 3.97 -15.87
N GLY A 99 -10.34 5.10 -15.15
CA GLY A 99 -11.31 5.46 -14.12
C GLY A 99 -11.15 4.71 -12.79
N GLY A 100 -10.01 4.03 -12.60
CA GLY A 100 -9.67 3.37 -11.34
C GLY A 100 -9.28 4.35 -10.24
N ARG A 101 -9.25 3.85 -9.00
CA ARG A 101 -8.73 4.57 -7.84
C ARG A 101 -7.75 3.70 -7.09
N PHE A 102 -6.68 4.30 -6.58
CA PHE A 102 -5.60 3.65 -5.87
C PHE A 102 -5.33 4.40 -4.57
N PHE A 103 -5.22 3.68 -3.46
CA PHE A 103 -4.78 4.23 -2.18
C PHE A 103 -3.77 3.27 -1.56
N SER A 104 -2.57 3.75 -1.25
CA SER A 104 -1.54 2.97 -0.57
C SER A 104 -1.18 3.60 0.77
N ALA A 105 -0.95 2.73 1.75
CA ALA A 105 -0.38 3.03 3.05
C ALA A 105 0.87 2.16 3.23
N TYR A 106 2.00 2.82 3.47
CA TYR A 106 3.28 2.18 3.71
C TYR A 106 3.89 2.68 5.03
N TRP A 107 4.55 1.77 5.72
CA TRP A 107 5.47 2.08 6.80
C TRP A 107 6.58 1.03 6.92
N ASP A 108 7.68 1.40 7.56
CA ASP A 108 8.80 0.51 7.82
C ASP A 108 9.41 0.62 9.22
N MET A 109 10.39 -0.25 9.47
CA MET A 109 11.06 -0.34 10.77
C MET A 109 11.98 0.84 11.07
N HIS A 110 12.25 1.70 10.08
CA HIS A 110 13.02 2.93 10.24
C HIS A 110 12.12 4.11 10.62
N GLY A 111 10.81 3.91 10.64
CA GLY A 111 9.82 4.94 10.96
C GLY A 111 9.44 5.80 9.77
N ASP A 112 9.80 5.40 8.54
CA ASP A 112 9.30 6.06 7.34
C ASP A 112 7.85 5.67 7.11
N HIS A 113 7.03 6.64 6.73
CA HIS A 113 5.61 6.44 6.43
C HIS A 113 5.26 7.12 5.11
N GLN A 114 4.38 6.50 4.34
CA GLN A 114 3.86 7.10 3.12
C GLN A 114 2.38 6.78 2.96
N VAL A 115 1.61 7.81 2.60
CA VAL A 115 0.28 7.68 2.03
C VAL A 115 0.33 8.20 0.60
N MET A 116 -0.23 7.42 -0.31
CA MET A 116 -0.37 7.80 -1.72
C MET A 116 -1.79 7.57 -2.19
N TYR A 117 -2.32 8.52 -2.97
CA TYR A 117 -3.59 8.36 -3.67
C TYR A 117 -3.47 8.76 -5.14
N ALA A 118 -4.02 7.92 -6.01
CA ALA A 118 -4.12 8.16 -7.43
C ALA A 118 -5.53 7.83 -7.94
N GLU A 119 -5.94 8.53 -8.99
CA GLU A 119 -7.24 8.35 -9.63
C GLU A 119 -7.10 8.61 -11.12
N ASP A 120 -7.67 7.72 -11.93
CA ASP A 120 -7.61 7.74 -13.39
C ASP A 120 -6.19 7.93 -13.94
N GLY A 121 -5.24 7.18 -13.37
CA GLY A 121 -3.83 7.21 -13.77
C GLY A 121 -3.07 8.47 -13.36
N GLN A 122 -3.64 9.34 -12.53
CA GLN A 122 -3.01 10.56 -12.02
C GLN A 122 -2.75 10.44 -10.52
N VAL A 123 -1.49 10.55 -10.11
CA VAL A 123 -1.11 10.62 -8.69
C VAL A 123 -1.48 12.01 -8.17
N GLN A 124 -2.44 12.05 -7.26
CA GLN A 124 -2.97 13.30 -6.73
C GLN A 124 -2.16 13.78 -5.51
N VAL A 125 -1.68 12.82 -4.70
CA VAL A 125 -0.93 13.13 -3.48
C VAL A 125 -0.01 11.97 -3.09
N VAL A 126 1.18 12.34 -2.62
CA VAL A 126 2.11 11.48 -1.89
C VAL A 126 2.59 12.29 -0.69
N PHE A 127 2.44 11.77 0.52
CA PHE A 127 2.88 12.48 1.72
C PHE A 127 3.19 11.54 2.88
N ASP A 128 3.99 12.04 3.82
CA ASP A 128 4.25 11.38 5.09
C ASP A 128 3.19 11.83 6.12
N PRO A 129 2.34 10.92 6.63
CA PRO A 129 1.30 11.25 7.59
C PRO A 129 1.85 11.70 8.96
N VAL A 130 3.05 11.27 9.36
CA VAL A 130 3.65 11.61 10.65
C VAL A 130 4.58 12.81 10.56
N ASP A 131 5.23 13.03 9.42
CA ASP A 131 6.06 14.21 9.19
C ASP A 131 5.34 15.28 8.35
N THR A 132 4.45 16.01 9.02
CA THR A 132 3.75 17.16 8.41
C THR A 132 4.68 18.32 7.99
N ARG A 133 5.98 18.26 8.32
CA ARG A 133 7.00 19.23 7.86
C ARG A 133 7.61 18.86 6.49
N ARG A 134 7.39 17.64 6.02
CA ARG A 134 7.90 17.13 4.72
C ARG A 134 7.00 17.44 3.53
N VAL A 135 5.88 18.16 3.70
CA VAL A 135 5.25 18.84 2.56
C VAL A 135 6.26 19.91 2.09
N PRO A 136 6.90 19.77 0.92
CA PRO A 136 7.98 20.66 0.54
C PRO A 136 7.49 22.11 0.54
N ALA A 137 8.20 23.00 1.23
CA ALA A 137 7.92 24.42 1.15
C ALA A 137 7.99 24.86 -0.32
N GLY A 138 6.83 25.14 -0.93
CA GLY A 138 6.71 25.53 -2.34
C GLY A 138 6.12 24.48 -3.29
N ALA A 139 5.95 23.22 -2.88
CA ALA A 139 5.14 22.25 -3.62
C ALA A 139 3.67 22.44 -3.24
N ALA A 140 3.06 23.48 -3.80
CA ALA A 140 1.64 23.77 -3.63
C ALA A 140 0.79 22.79 -4.47
N VAL A 141 0.88 21.49 -4.22
CA VAL A 141 -0.25 20.61 -4.52
C VAL A 141 -1.13 20.68 -3.28
N PRO A 142 -2.25 21.42 -3.30
CA PRO A 142 -3.15 21.42 -2.17
C PRO A 142 -3.56 19.97 -1.89
N LEU A 143 -3.40 19.54 -0.63
CA LEU A 143 -3.87 18.23 -0.21
C LEU A 143 -5.34 18.09 -0.66
N PRO A 144 -5.75 16.93 -1.18
CA PRO A 144 -7.15 16.70 -1.46
C PRO A 144 -8.00 16.99 -0.21
N ARG A 145 -9.21 17.52 -0.37
CA ARG A 145 -10.12 17.87 0.75
C ARG A 145 -10.31 16.76 1.79
N TRP A 146 -10.18 15.50 1.39
CA TRP A 146 -10.30 14.36 2.29
C TRP A 146 -9.05 14.14 3.17
N ALA A 147 -7.89 14.63 2.73
CA ALA A 147 -6.61 14.65 3.45
C ALA A 147 -6.40 15.96 4.25
N GLU A 148 -7.08 17.05 3.88
CA GLU A 148 -7.04 18.30 4.64
C GLU A 148 -7.45 18.10 6.10
N GLY A 149 -6.64 18.61 7.03
CA GLY A 149 -6.91 18.57 8.46
C GLY A 149 -6.81 17.18 9.10
N VAL A 150 -6.39 16.16 8.36
CA VAL A 150 -6.03 14.86 8.94
C VAL A 150 -4.81 15.07 9.82
N ARG A 151 -4.95 14.78 11.11
CA ARG A 151 -3.84 14.71 12.06
C ARG A 151 -3.71 13.26 12.51
N PRO A 152 -2.83 12.49 11.87
CA PRO A 152 -2.53 11.11 12.27
C PRO A 152 -2.11 11.08 13.74
N ASP A 153 -2.56 10.07 14.48
CA ASP A 153 -2.09 9.78 15.82
C ASP A 153 -0.61 9.37 15.71
N THR A 154 0.30 10.20 16.24
CA THR A 154 1.74 9.93 16.20
C THR A 154 2.13 8.73 17.06
N GLU A 155 1.27 8.33 18.00
CA GLU A 155 1.44 7.11 18.80
C GLU A 155 0.85 5.86 18.11
N ALA A 156 0.11 6.04 17.01
CA ALA A 156 -0.47 4.95 16.22
C ALA A 156 -0.50 5.30 14.72
N PRO A 157 0.68 5.47 14.10
CA PRO A 157 0.78 5.99 12.74
C PRO A 157 0.29 5.00 11.67
N GLY A 158 0.59 3.71 11.79
CA GLY A 158 0.05 2.67 10.91
C GLY A 158 -1.47 2.58 11.03
N ALA A 159 -2.00 2.64 12.25
CA ALA A 159 -3.45 2.68 12.48
C ALA A 159 -4.11 3.89 11.82
N SER A 160 -3.43 5.05 11.85
CA SER A 160 -3.90 6.28 11.20
C SER A 160 -3.90 6.18 9.67
N CYS A 161 -2.89 5.54 9.08
CA CYS A 161 -2.85 5.27 7.64
C CYS A 161 -4.03 4.40 7.20
N LEU A 162 -4.32 3.31 7.93
CA LEU A 162 -5.45 2.41 7.62
C LEU A 162 -6.80 3.10 7.84
N ALA A 163 -6.92 3.94 8.87
CA ALA A 163 -8.12 4.73 9.10
C ALA A 163 -8.39 5.72 7.96
N LEU A 164 -7.35 6.36 7.42
CA LEU A 164 -7.46 7.25 6.27
C LEU A 164 -7.85 6.47 5.00
N MET A 165 -7.24 5.31 4.79
CA MET A 165 -7.58 4.41 3.68
C MET A 165 -9.06 3.99 3.71
N GLU A 166 -9.58 3.52 4.86
CA GLU A 166 -11.01 3.16 4.97
C GLU A 166 -11.90 4.38 4.71
N ARG A 167 -11.54 5.56 5.22
CA ARG A 167 -12.32 6.78 5.01
C ARG A 167 -12.43 7.14 3.52
N VAL A 168 -11.36 6.98 2.76
CA VAL A 168 -11.26 7.41 1.34
C VAL A 168 -11.78 6.35 0.38
N MET A 169 -11.42 5.09 0.62
CA MET A 169 -11.75 3.97 -0.26
C MET A 169 -13.03 3.25 0.13
N ARG A 170 -13.56 3.50 1.34
CA ARG A 170 -14.76 2.85 1.89
C ARG A 170 -14.62 1.33 2.01
N VAL A 171 -13.38 0.88 2.23
CA VAL A 171 -13.02 -0.53 2.39
C VAL A 171 -12.42 -0.71 3.76
N ARG A 172 -13.02 -1.60 4.55
CA ARG A 172 -12.47 -1.98 5.85
C ARG A 172 -11.36 -3.00 5.64
N ILE A 173 -10.15 -2.64 6.06
CA ILE A 173 -9.05 -3.60 6.20
C ILE A 173 -9.35 -4.51 7.39
N ASP A 174 -9.29 -5.81 7.16
CA ASP A 174 -9.57 -6.83 8.17
C ASP A 174 -8.26 -7.40 8.72
N ARG A 175 -8.14 -7.40 10.06
CA ARG A 175 -6.98 -7.93 10.76
C ARG A 175 -6.76 -9.41 10.43
N ASP A 176 -7.84 -10.17 10.23
CA ASP A 176 -7.75 -11.62 9.95
C ASP A 176 -7.01 -11.94 8.64
N TRP A 177 -6.86 -10.96 7.74
CA TRP A 177 -6.06 -11.11 6.52
C TRP A 177 -4.57 -11.37 6.81
N MET A 178 -4.07 -10.94 7.98
CA MET A 178 -2.70 -11.22 8.42
C MET A 178 -2.51 -12.67 8.88
N HIS A 179 -3.60 -13.40 9.14
CA HIS A 179 -3.53 -14.73 9.76
C HIS A 179 -4.03 -15.86 8.87
N LYS A 180 -4.90 -15.55 7.90
CA LYS A 180 -5.48 -16.57 7.01
C LYS A 180 -4.64 -16.80 5.74
N PRO A 181 -4.77 -17.96 5.09
CA PRO A 181 -4.18 -18.18 3.78
C PRO A 181 -4.87 -17.32 2.72
N LEU A 182 -4.09 -16.63 1.90
CA LEU A 182 -4.54 -15.73 0.84
C LEU A 182 -3.85 -16.06 -0.49
N SER A 183 -4.43 -15.58 -1.61
CA SER A 183 -3.76 -15.66 -2.90
C SER A 183 -2.49 -14.81 -2.87
N ALA A 184 -1.40 -15.37 -3.36
CA ALA A 184 -0.08 -14.76 -3.36
C ALA A 184 0.50 -14.79 -4.77
N VAL A 185 1.11 -13.67 -5.18
CA VAL A 185 1.88 -13.56 -6.43
C VAL A 185 3.29 -13.11 -6.11
N ILE A 186 4.23 -13.48 -6.99
CA ILE A 186 5.60 -12.97 -6.93
C ILE A 186 5.73 -11.87 -7.97
N LEU A 187 6.14 -10.69 -7.50
CA LEU A 187 6.33 -9.52 -8.32
C LEU A 187 7.74 -9.49 -8.91
N SER A 188 7.90 -8.86 -10.06
CA SER A 188 9.23 -8.50 -10.56
C SER A 188 9.89 -7.45 -9.67
N ASP A 189 11.22 -7.48 -9.63
CA ASP A 189 12.02 -6.46 -8.96
C ASP A 189 11.75 -5.09 -9.62
N PRO A 190 11.35 -4.05 -8.85
CA PRO A 190 11.17 -2.69 -9.36
C PRO A 190 12.34 -2.18 -10.20
N ALA A 191 13.59 -2.54 -9.87
CA ALA A 191 14.79 -2.14 -10.61
C ALA A 191 14.81 -2.66 -12.06
N THR A 192 14.05 -3.72 -12.35
CA THR A 192 13.93 -4.34 -13.67
C THR A 192 12.57 -4.13 -14.32
N MET A 193 11.60 -3.59 -13.58
CA MET A 193 10.22 -3.42 -14.01
C MET A 193 10.00 -2.18 -14.89
N PHE A 194 10.84 -1.17 -14.73
CA PHE A 194 10.71 0.13 -15.39
C PHE A 194 11.91 0.41 -16.29
N ASP A 195 11.64 0.94 -17.48
CA ASP A 195 12.69 1.38 -18.40
C ASP A 195 13.50 2.55 -17.81
N ASP A 196 12.84 3.40 -17.02
CA ASP A 196 13.45 4.50 -16.25
C ASP A 196 13.02 4.41 -14.78
N PRO A 197 13.82 3.75 -13.92
CA PRO A 197 13.52 3.61 -12.49
C PRO A 197 13.41 4.94 -11.76
N GLU A 198 14.18 5.97 -12.15
CA GLU A 198 14.10 7.28 -11.48
C GLU A 198 12.80 8.00 -11.80
N ALA A 199 12.34 7.93 -13.06
CA ALA A 199 11.06 8.50 -13.45
C ALA A 199 9.88 7.80 -12.77
N ALA A 200 10.00 6.49 -12.47
CA ALA A 200 8.94 5.74 -11.80
C ALA A 200 8.60 6.28 -10.39
N TRP A 201 9.56 6.92 -9.73
CA TRP A 201 9.41 7.52 -8.40
C TRP A 201 8.94 8.98 -8.40
N ARG A 202 8.76 9.59 -9.58
CA ARG A 202 8.24 10.96 -9.66
C ARG A 202 6.72 10.96 -9.49
N PRO A 203 6.17 11.82 -8.60
CA PRO A 203 4.72 12.04 -8.49
C PRO A 203 4.11 12.39 -9.85
#